data_AF-A0A819X0S7-F1
#
_entry.id   AF-A0A819X0S7-F1
#
_cell.length_a   1.000
_cell.length_b   1.000
_cell.length_c   1.000
_cell.angle_alpha   90.00
_cell.angle_beta   90.00
_cell.angle_gamma   90.00
#
_symmetry.space_group_name_H-M   'P 1'
#
loop_
_entity.id
_entity.type
_entity.pdbx_description
1 polymer ?
#
loop_
_entity_poly.entity_id
_entity_poly.type
_entity_poly.pdbx_seq_one_letter_code
_entity_poly.pdbx_strand_id
1 'polypeptide(L)'
;MAIQQTITMVTLGRPFHLGMLYDTRNDKLIPNITLWDPQTLANHTIIHKQPYTGYEIITEDSLQDKAHALGVEASLKLSLLSGLMNISGSGKYAEDYQKTNREARLTLKYSTTTYFQELTMKHLGKGNLDLHDKNNATHVNVTLVSVTDNA
;
A
#
# COMPACT_ATOMS: atom_id res chain seq x y z
N MET A 1 -16.12 12.60 -20.08
CA MET A 1 -16.27 11.44 -19.18
C MET A 1 -14.88 11.16 -18.64
N ALA A 2 -14.54 11.69 -17.45
CA ALA A 2 -13.21 11.48 -16.89
C ALA A 2 -13.12 10.02 -16.43
N ILE A 3 -12.22 9.25 -17.05
CA ILE A 3 -11.85 7.94 -16.54
C ILE A 3 -11.19 8.21 -15.18
N GLN A 4 -11.89 7.91 -14.10
CA GLN A 4 -11.34 8.01 -12.75
C GLN A 4 -10.21 6.96 -12.68
N GLN A 5 -8.96 7.41 -12.78
CA GLN A 5 -7.79 6.52 -12.74
C GLN A 5 -7.61 6.03 -11.31
N THR A 6 -8.05 4.80 -11.03
CA THR A 6 -7.75 4.11 -9.77
C THR A 6 -6.37 3.47 -9.89
N ILE A 7 -5.53 3.66 -8.87
CA ILE A 7 -4.22 3.03 -8.75
C ILE A 7 -4.27 2.07 -7.56
N THR A 8 -3.88 0.82 -7.79
CA THR A 8 -3.69 -0.18 -6.74
C THR A 8 -2.20 -0.38 -6.52
N MET A 9 -1.77 -0.44 -5.25
CA MET A 9 -0.38 -0.66 -4.89
C MET A 9 -0.27 -1.35 -3.53
N VAL A 10 0.86 -2.00 -3.29
CA VAL A 10 1.18 -2.59 -1.99
C VAL A 10 1.65 -1.53 -0.99
N THR A 11 1.32 -1.75 0.29
CA THR A 11 1.60 -0.77 1.34
C THR A 11 3.04 -0.85 1.85
N LEU A 12 3.68 -2.01 1.76
CA LEU A 12 5.04 -2.30 2.25
C LEU A 12 5.23 -1.89 3.71
N GLY A 13 4.20 -2.14 4.54
CA GLY A 13 4.18 -1.78 5.96
C GLY A 13 4.01 -0.28 6.25
N ARG A 14 3.73 0.55 5.24
CA ARG A 14 3.36 1.95 5.48
C ARG A 14 1.93 2.05 6.04
N PRO A 15 1.65 2.97 6.98
CA PRO A 15 0.35 3.05 7.64
C PRO A 15 -0.67 3.82 6.77
N PHE A 16 -1.49 3.09 6.01
CA PHE A 16 -2.58 3.69 5.24
C PHE A 16 -3.90 3.67 6.02
N HIS A 17 -4.72 4.70 5.81
CA HIS A 17 -6.10 4.80 6.30
C HIS A 17 -7.03 5.25 5.17
N LEU A 18 -8.33 4.96 5.29
CA LEU A 18 -9.32 5.48 4.35
C LEU A 18 -9.41 7.01 4.45
N GLY A 19 -9.58 7.67 3.31
CA GLY A 19 -9.62 9.13 3.20
C GLY A 19 -8.26 9.83 3.27
N MET A 20 -7.18 9.08 3.51
CA MET A 20 -5.81 9.62 3.56
C MET A 20 -5.36 10.09 2.17
N LEU A 21 -4.63 11.21 2.15
CA LEU A 21 -4.10 11.79 0.91
C LEU A 21 -2.75 11.17 0.52
N TYR A 22 -2.51 11.08 -0.79
CA TYR A 22 -1.30 10.50 -1.36
C TYR A 22 -0.75 11.38 -2.50
N ASP A 23 0.57 11.57 -2.53
CA ASP A 23 1.29 12.17 -3.66
C ASP A 23 2.04 11.07 -4.43
N THR A 24 1.44 10.63 -5.53
CA THR A 24 2.02 9.63 -6.44
C THR A 24 3.32 10.06 -7.12
N ARG A 25 3.64 11.35 -7.15
CA ARG A 25 4.86 11.84 -7.82
C ARG A 25 6.12 11.57 -7.00
N ASN A 26 5.95 11.51 -5.68
CA ASN A 26 7.02 11.31 -4.72
C ASN A 26 6.84 10.03 -3.89
N ASP A 27 5.78 9.26 -4.16
CA ASP A 27 5.31 8.12 -3.37
C ASP A 27 5.20 8.37 -1.85
N LYS A 28 4.64 9.54 -1.51
CA LYS A 28 4.50 10.02 -0.13
C LYS A 28 3.07 9.99 0.36
N LEU A 29 2.90 9.40 1.54
CA LEU A 29 1.71 9.53 2.36
C LEU A 29 1.67 10.93 2.98
N ILE A 30 0.48 11.52 2.99
CA ILE A 30 0.24 12.81 3.66
C ILE A 30 -0.64 12.51 4.89
N PRO A 31 -0.03 12.27 6.06
CA PRO A 31 -0.77 11.89 7.26
C PRO A 31 -1.56 13.08 7.83
N ASN A 32 -2.55 12.76 8.64
CA ASN A 32 -3.33 13.71 9.46
C ASN A 32 -4.19 14.72 8.68
N ILE A 33 -4.26 14.61 7.35
CA ILE A 33 -5.11 15.46 6.52
C ILE A 33 -5.97 14.56 5.62
N THR A 34 -7.29 14.70 5.74
CA THR A 34 -8.29 13.95 4.99
C THR A 34 -9.31 14.91 4.38
N LEU A 35 -9.89 14.52 3.24
CA LEU A 35 -10.93 15.35 2.58
C LEU A 35 -12.23 15.40 3.37
N TRP A 36 -12.50 14.35 4.14
CA TRP A 36 -13.70 14.23 4.96
C TRP A 36 -13.33 14.06 6.42
N ASP A 37 -14.19 14.55 7.31
CA ASP A 37 -14.01 14.38 8.74
C ASP A 37 -14.14 12.90 9.14
N PRO A 38 -13.59 12.51 10.31
CA PRO A 38 -13.61 11.13 10.76
C PRO A 38 -15.01 10.50 10.88
N GLN A 39 -16.03 11.29 11.23
CA GLN A 39 -17.40 10.79 11.37
C GLN A 39 -18.01 10.49 10.01
N THR A 40 -17.79 11.36 9.02
CA THR A 40 -18.20 11.11 7.64
C THR A 40 -17.51 9.87 7.05
N LEU A 41 -16.21 9.70 7.28
CA LEU A 41 -15.47 8.51 6.83
C LEU A 41 -16.03 7.23 7.46
N ALA A 42 -16.26 7.23 8.78
CA ALA A 42 -16.79 6.07 9.48
C ALA A 42 -18.19 5.67 8.99
N ASN A 43 -19.08 6.64 8.79
CA ASN A 43 -20.46 6.40 8.33
C ASN A 43 -20.54 5.83 6.91
N HIS A 44 -19.51 6.06 6.09
CA HIS A 44 -19.49 5.65 4.68
C HIS A 44 -18.50 4.51 4.39
N THR A 45 -17.87 3.96 5.42
CA THR A 45 -16.97 2.81 5.29
C THR A 45 -17.78 1.51 5.32
N ILE A 46 -17.60 0.68 4.30
CA ILE A 46 -18.08 -0.72 4.31
C ILE A 46 -16.88 -1.63 4.55
N ILE A 47 -17.05 -2.63 5.42
CA ILE A 47 -16.05 -3.66 5.70
C ILE A 47 -16.59 -5.01 5.22
N HIS A 48 -15.82 -5.67 4.36
CA HIS A 48 -16.08 -7.00 3.83
C HIS A 48 -15.06 -7.97 4.41
N LYS A 49 -15.53 -9.00 5.14
CA LYS A 49 -14.64 -10.08 5.59
C LYS A 49 -14.19 -10.90 4.38
N GLN A 50 -12.89 -11.05 4.21
CA GLN A 50 -12.28 -11.76 3.09
C GLN A 50 -11.08 -12.58 3.58
N PRO A 51 -11.32 -13.63 4.39
CA PRO A 51 -10.24 -14.46 4.90
C PRO A 51 -9.57 -15.23 3.75
N TYR A 52 -8.27 -15.06 3.61
CA TYR A 52 -7.44 -15.84 2.70
C TYR A 52 -6.09 -16.09 3.35
N THR A 53 -5.54 -17.29 3.14
CA THR A 53 -4.19 -17.64 3.55
C THR A 53 -3.49 -18.35 2.40
N GLY A 54 -2.29 -17.89 2.07
CA GLY A 54 -1.43 -18.50 1.06
C GLY A 54 0.01 -18.57 1.55
N TYR A 55 0.81 -19.41 0.89
CA TYR A 55 2.24 -19.48 1.10
C TYR A 55 2.98 -19.66 -0.22
N GLU A 56 4.25 -19.27 -0.24
CA GLU A 56 5.12 -19.33 -1.40
C GLU A 56 6.55 -19.64 -0.92
N ILE A 57 7.23 -20.55 -1.63
CA ILE A 57 8.63 -20.88 -1.36
C ILE A 57 9.47 -20.20 -2.45
N ILE A 58 10.41 -19.36 -2.02
CA ILE A 58 11.25 -18.55 -2.90
C ILE A 58 12.71 -18.99 -2.71
N THR A 59 13.34 -19.43 -3.79
CA THR A 59 14.75 -19.85 -3.81
C THR A 59 15.69 -18.79 -4.39
N GLU A 60 15.14 -17.76 -5.00
CA GLU A 60 15.86 -16.68 -5.67
C GLU A 60 15.95 -15.45 -4.75
N ASP A 61 17.06 -14.71 -4.81
CA ASP A 61 17.35 -13.61 -3.87
C ASP A 61 17.59 -12.27 -4.58
N SER A 62 17.34 -12.18 -5.90
CA SER A 62 17.54 -10.92 -6.60
C SER A 62 16.49 -9.90 -6.16
N LEU A 63 16.84 -8.62 -6.30
CA LEU A 63 15.93 -7.52 -6.02
C LEU A 63 14.66 -7.55 -6.89
N GLN A 64 14.73 -8.11 -8.09
CA GLN A 64 13.55 -8.32 -8.94
C GLN A 64 12.63 -9.38 -8.34
N ASP A 65 13.20 -10.47 -7.84
CA ASP A 65 12.43 -11.61 -7.30
C ASP A 65 11.75 -11.20 -6.00
N LYS A 66 12.44 -10.42 -5.16
CA LYS A 66 11.87 -9.86 -3.93
C LYS A 66 10.77 -8.85 -4.19
N ALA A 67 10.96 -7.96 -5.17
CA ALA A 67 9.92 -7.03 -5.58
C ALA A 67 8.68 -7.77 -6.09
N HIS A 68 8.87 -8.81 -6.90
CA HIS A 68 7.79 -9.67 -7.39
C HIS A 68 7.09 -10.41 -6.25
N ALA A 69 7.84 -11.01 -5.33
CA ALA A 69 7.30 -11.69 -4.15
C ALA A 69 6.47 -10.75 -3.26
N LEU A 70 6.84 -9.47 -3.17
CA LEU A 70 6.09 -8.46 -2.43
C LEU A 70 4.94 -7.82 -3.22
N GLY A 71 4.69 -8.24 -4.47
CA GLY A 71 3.65 -7.67 -5.32
C GLY A 71 3.93 -6.22 -5.74
N VAL A 72 5.20 -5.82 -5.80
CA VAL A 72 5.63 -4.46 -6.12
C VAL A 72 5.64 -4.26 -7.64
N GLU A 73 4.70 -3.45 -8.12
CA GLU A 73 4.62 -3.00 -9.53
C GLU A 73 5.78 -2.07 -9.92
N ALA A 74 6.02 -1.93 -11.23
CA ALA A 74 7.19 -1.23 -11.77
C ALA A 74 7.38 0.22 -11.27
N SER A 75 6.32 1.02 -11.20
CA SER A 75 6.38 2.41 -10.71
C SER A 75 6.79 2.48 -9.24
N LEU A 76 6.15 1.65 -8.40
CA LEU A 76 6.45 1.57 -6.98
C LEU A 76 7.85 0.99 -6.72
N LYS A 77 8.32 0.11 -7.60
CA LYS A 77 9.67 -0.46 -7.54
C LYS A 77 10.74 0.62 -7.64
N LEU A 78 10.63 1.56 -8.56
CA LEU A 78 11.59 2.67 -8.69
C LEU A 78 11.70 3.48 -7.40
N SER A 79 10.58 3.75 -6.75
CA SER A 79 10.54 4.49 -5.48
C SER A 79 11.12 3.71 -4.31
N LEU A 80 10.99 2.38 -4.33
CA LEU A 80 11.67 1.49 -3.39
C LEU A 80 13.19 1.54 -3.59
N LEU A 81 13.65 1.41 -4.84
CA LEU A 81 15.08 1.40 -5.17
C LEU A 81 15.78 2.74 -4.94
N SER A 82 15.07 3.85 -5.10
CA SER A 82 15.59 5.19 -4.85
C SER A 82 15.51 5.62 -3.39
N GLY A 83 14.98 4.77 -2.49
CA GLY A 83 14.83 5.09 -1.07
C GLY A 83 13.81 6.19 -0.79
N LEU A 84 12.87 6.45 -1.71
CA LEU A 84 11.82 7.47 -1.55
C LEU A 84 10.73 7.03 -0.57
N MET A 85 10.61 5.72 -0.32
CA MET A 85 9.63 5.15 0.59
C MET A 85 10.29 4.57 1.83
N ASN A 86 9.70 4.86 2.99
CA ASN A 86 10.07 4.18 4.23
C ASN A 86 9.26 2.88 4.35
N ILE A 87 9.91 1.72 4.24
CA ILE A 87 9.27 0.41 4.34
C ILE A 87 9.35 -0.14 5.76
N SER A 88 8.36 -0.94 6.14
CA SER A 88 8.30 -1.56 7.46
C SER A 88 7.69 -2.96 7.41
N GLY A 89 7.71 -3.67 8.54
CA GLY A 89 7.17 -5.03 8.63
C GLY A 89 7.79 -5.97 7.60
N SER A 90 6.95 -6.76 6.93
CA SER A 90 7.33 -7.67 5.85
C SER A 90 7.97 -6.97 4.64
N GLY A 91 7.70 -5.68 4.43
CA GLY A 91 8.31 -4.90 3.35
C GLY A 91 9.84 -4.87 3.45
N LYS A 92 10.40 -4.97 4.67
CA LYS A 92 11.86 -5.03 4.90
C LYS A 92 12.55 -6.21 4.24
N TYR A 93 11.81 -7.25 3.84
CA TYR A 93 12.36 -8.33 3.02
C TYR A 93 13.04 -7.80 1.74
N ALA A 94 12.57 -6.69 1.16
CA ALA A 94 13.20 -6.06 -0.01
C ALA A 94 14.63 -5.56 0.26
N GLU A 95 14.96 -5.25 1.50
CA GLU A 95 16.28 -4.75 1.94
C GLU A 95 17.18 -5.87 2.47
N ASP A 96 16.68 -7.10 2.59
CA ASP A 96 17.45 -8.23 3.05
C ASP A 96 18.18 -8.84 1.87
N TYR A 97 19.50 -8.66 1.75
CA TYR A 97 20.31 -9.18 0.65
C TYR A 97 21.30 -10.25 1.11
N GLN A 98 21.53 -11.24 0.25
CA GLN A 98 22.64 -12.17 0.37
C GLN A 98 23.97 -11.39 0.46
N LYS A 99 24.76 -11.70 1.49
CA LYS A 99 26.06 -11.05 1.73
C LYS A 99 27.19 -11.72 0.98
N THR A 100 27.06 -13.03 0.74
CA THR A 100 28.09 -13.82 0.08
C THR A 100 27.50 -14.84 -0.89
N ASN A 101 28.18 -15.10 -2.01
CA ASN A 101 27.74 -16.10 -3.02
C ASN A 101 27.98 -17.56 -2.58
N ARG A 102 28.24 -17.80 -1.29
CA ARG A 102 28.50 -19.13 -0.71
C ARG A 102 27.39 -19.58 0.25
N GLU A 103 26.26 -18.90 0.20
CA GLU A 103 25.09 -19.19 1.01
C GLU A 103 23.99 -19.78 0.12
N ALA A 104 23.35 -20.85 0.59
CA ALA A 104 22.08 -21.30 0.02
C ALA A 104 20.95 -20.66 0.85
N ARG A 105 20.01 -20.01 0.18
CA ARG A 105 18.90 -19.32 0.82
C ARG A 105 17.56 -19.88 0.35
N LEU A 106 16.66 -20.06 1.31
CA LEU A 106 15.27 -20.42 1.08
C LEU A 106 14.41 -19.45 1.89
N THR A 107 13.48 -18.77 1.24
CA THR A 107 12.53 -17.87 1.90
C THR A 107 11.14 -18.50 1.84
N LEU A 108 10.46 -18.57 2.98
CA LEU A 108 9.06 -18.98 3.05
C LEU A 108 8.22 -17.73 3.28
N LYS A 109 7.49 -17.31 2.25
CA LYS A 109 6.52 -16.23 2.35
C LYS A 109 5.17 -16.81 2.78
N TYR A 110 4.61 -16.25 3.83
CA TYR A 110 3.24 -16.51 4.28
C TYR A 110 2.42 -15.23 4.15
N SER A 111 1.24 -15.31 3.56
CA SER A 111 0.36 -14.16 3.35
C SER A 111 -1.04 -14.47 3.86
N THR A 112 -1.59 -13.57 4.68
CA THR A 112 -2.96 -13.68 5.17
C THR A 112 -3.73 -12.39 4.92
N THR A 113 -4.86 -12.48 4.24
CA THR A 113 -5.85 -11.41 4.12
C THR A 113 -6.98 -11.65 5.09
N THR A 114 -7.46 -10.61 5.77
CA THR A 114 -8.52 -10.73 6.78
C THR A 114 -9.81 -10.02 6.36
N TYR A 115 -9.69 -8.78 5.90
CA TYR A 115 -10.81 -7.96 5.46
C TYR A 115 -10.40 -6.94 4.41
N PHE A 116 -11.39 -6.48 3.67
CA PHE A 116 -11.32 -5.37 2.75
C PHE A 116 -12.26 -4.27 3.25
N GLN A 117 -11.85 -3.01 3.14
CA GLN A 117 -12.66 -1.86 3.50
C GLN A 117 -12.68 -0.85 2.35
N GLU A 118 -13.83 -0.22 2.14
CA GLU A 118 -14.03 0.75 1.06
C GLU A 118 -14.92 1.92 1.48
N LEU A 119 -14.72 3.07 0.85
CA LEU A 119 -15.57 4.24 0.97
C LEU A 119 -16.70 4.21 -0.07
N THR A 120 -17.95 4.31 0.39
CA THR A 120 -19.13 4.41 -0.48
C THR A 120 -19.27 5.79 -1.09
N MET A 121 -18.59 6.01 -2.23
CA MET A 121 -18.50 7.31 -2.92
C MET A 121 -19.84 7.95 -3.29
N LYS A 122 -20.96 7.20 -3.31
CA LYS A 122 -22.28 7.69 -3.72
C LYS A 122 -22.88 8.74 -2.77
N HIS A 123 -22.45 8.78 -1.52
CA HIS A 123 -22.99 9.67 -0.48
C HIS A 123 -21.93 10.54 0.20
N LEU A 124 -20.66 10.40 -0.20
CA LEU A 124 -19.61 11.30 0.21
C LEU A 124 -19.87 12.66 -0.45
N GLY A 125 -20.35 13.62 0.36
CA GLY A 125 -20.51 15.01 -0.06
C GLY A 125 -19.20 15.62 -0.54
N LYS A 126 -19.24 16.89 -0.98
CA LYS A 126 -18.01 17.62 -1.35
C LYS A 126 -17.07 17.63 -0.14
N GLY A 127 -15.91 16.99 -0.29
CA GLY A 127 -14.84 17.05 0.70
C GLY A 127 -14.29 18.48 0.84
N ASN A 128 -13.41 18.69 1.81
CA ASN A 128 -12.76 19.97 2.04
C ASN A 128 -11.78 20.29 0.89
N LEU A 129 -12.27 21.02 -0.11
CA LEU A 129 -11.52 21.39 -1.32
C LEU A 129 -10.44 22.43 -1.05
N ASP A 130 -10.50 23.17 0.05
CA ASP A 130 -9.46 24.13 0.46
C ASP A 130 -8.14 23.44 0.85
N LEU A 131 -8.16 22.11 1.00
CA LEU A 131 -6.96 21.28 1.21
C LEU A 131 -6.18 21.03 -0.08
N HIS A 132 -6.81 21.17 -1.25
CA HIS A 132 -6.19 20.90 -2.55
C HIS A 132 -5.01 21.85 -2.82
N ASP A 133 -5.14 23.12 -2.46
CA ASP A 133 -4.13 24.15 -2.72
C ASP A 133 -2.98 24.16 -1.70
N LYS A 134 -3.11 23.42 -0.58
CA LYS A 134 -2.12 23.45 0.51
C LYS A 134 -1.20 22.24 0.58
N ASN A 135 -1.46 21.16 -0.15
CA ASN A 135 -0.89 19.85 0.24
C ASN A 135 -0.30 18.94 -0.84
N ASN A 136 -0.14 19.36 -2.10
CA ASN A 136 0.47 18.55 -3.17
C ASN A 136 -0.11 17.12 -3.35
N ALA A 137 -1.28 16.82 -2.79
CA ALA A 137 -1.92 15.53 -2.91
C ALA A 137 -2.42 15.33 -4.34
N THR A 138 -2.18 14.15 -4.91
CA THR A 138 -2.68 13.78 -6.24
C THR A 138 -3.85 12.79 -6.15
N HIS A 139 -3.90 11.98 -5.09
CA HIS A 139 -4.91 10.94 -4.90
C HIS A 139 -5.43 10.92 -3.46
N VAL A 140 -6.61 10.34 -3.29
CA VAL A 140 -7.20 10.01 -1.98
C VAL A 140 -7.41 8.50 -1.90
N ASN A 141 -7.10 7.92 -0.75
CA ASN A 141 -7.28 6.50 -0.52
C ASN A 141 -8.76 6.17 -0.26
N VAL A 142 -9.34 5.34 -1.10
CA VAL A 142 -10.76 4.96 -1.04
C VAL A 142 -10.99 3.49 -0.70
N THR A 143 -9.94 2.66 -0.75
CA THR A 143 -10.03 1.21 -0.56
C THR A 143 -8.77 0.68 0.12
N LEU A 144 -8.93 -0.24 1.08
CA LEU A 144 -7.82 -0.92 1.74
C LEU A 144 -8.08 -2.40 1.90
N VAL A 145 -7.06 -3.20 1.64
CA VAL A 145 -7.03 -4.63 1.96
C VAL A 145 -6.10 -4.83 3.15
N SER A 146 -6.59 -5.46 4.21
CA SER A 146 -5.77 -5.83 5.36
C SER A 146 -5.03 -7.12 5.06
N VAL A 147 -3.73 -6.98 4.75
CA VAL A 147 -2.82 -8.09 4.50
C VAL A 147 -1.73 -8.12 5.58
N THR A 148 -1.50 -9.30 6.14
CA THR A 148 -0.35 -9.59 7.00
C THR A 148 0.53 -10.59 6.27
N ASP A 149 1.71 -10.13 5.86
CA ASP A 149 2.74 -11.00 5.28
C ASP A 149 3.84 -11.29 6.32
N ASN A 150 4.48 -12.45 6.19
CA ASN A 150 5.70 -12.81 6.91
C ASN A 150 6.66 -13.46 5.90
N ALA A 151 7.92 -13.02 5.89
CA ALA A 151 8.95 -13.47 4.97
C ALA A 151 10.30 -13.52 5.70
#